data_AF-A0A2H9LLL5-F1
#
_entry.id   AF-A0A2H9LLL5-F1
#
_cell.length_a   1.000
_cell.length_b   1.000
_cell.length_c   1.000
_cell.angle_alpha   90.00
_cell.angle_beta   90.00
_cell.angle_gamma   90.00
#
_symmetry.space_group_name_H-M   'P 1'
#
loop_
_entity.id
_entity.type
_entity.pdbx_description
1 polymer ?
#
loop_
_entity_poly.entity_id
_entity_poly.type
_entity_poly.pdbx_seq_one_letter_code
_entity_poly.pdbx_strand_id
1 'polypeptide(L)'
;MRCIFTKGKQKELILFARDLYGLSWREMASKLRIGSSTLRDWRDEKYLVHYRIFCKIVKAFPQCEGFRTSIIGLKEDNWGRQPGGFRTKQNSRGFFDPKYAQQQHSWKSNGGRVGLRNWHTQMKANKPGKYHQMQQEKLKKSLQYKYKYHNQKYRNILELNVAEIFTENDIRFEYEHMIKCEGKFYLPDFTLDNVILECTYWHDVEQRARELRQKIEAYAKSGFSKTIVVTIQKYKHEYSRLLQGSNTVVITSEDLREILGGRTWAGRESLLNSLPKLSTDRAPAS
;
A
#
# COMPACT_ATOMS: atom_id res chain seq x y z
N MET A 1 25.07 -8.80 22.13
CA MET A 1 24.48 -10.15 22.20
C MET A 1 22.97 -10.12 22.06
N ARG A 2 22.38 -11.18 21.48
CA ARG A 2 20.95 -11.43 21.30
C ARG A 2 20.51 -12.62 22.13
N CYS A 3 19.33 -12.53 22.76
CA CYS A 3 18.77 -13.60 23.57
C CYS A 3 18.11 -14.66 22.68
N ILE A 4 18.43 -15.93 22.90
CA ILE A 4 17.63 -17.04 22.39
C ILE A 4 16.65 -17.43 23.50
N PHE A 5 15.37 -17.21 23.28
CA PHE A 5 14.32 -17.67 24.18
C PHE A 5 13.85 -19.08 23.78
N THR A 6 13.27 -19.82 24.72
CA THR A 6 12.39 -20.95 24.38
C THR A 6 11.23 -20.46 23.48
N LYS A 7 10.74 -21.34 22.60
CA LYS A 7 9.75 -20.99 21.56
C LYS A 7 8.52 -20.31 22.17
N GLY A 8 8.14 -19.14 21.66
CA GLY A 8 6.98 -18.36 22.13
C GLY A 8 7.24 -17.48 23.35
N LYS A 9 8.31 -17.70 24.12
CA LYS A 9 8.57 -16.92 25.34
C LYS A 9 9.01 -15.49 25.07
N GLN A 10 9.61 -15.22 23.92
CA GLN A 10 9.93 -13.84 23.54
C GLN A 10 8.66 -13.04 23.26
N LYS A 11 7.71 -13.64 22.53
CA LYS A 11 6.39 -13.05 22.30
C LYS A 11 5.63 -12.82 23.61
N GLU A 12 5.62 -13.82 24.47
CA GLU A 12 4.96 -13.76 25.78
C GLU A 12 5.55 -12.63 26.65
N LEU A 13 6.88 -12.52 26.74
CA LEU A 13 7.57 -11.42 27.42
C LEU A 13 7.09 -10.05 26.94
N ILE A 14 7.00 -9.87 25.62
CA ILE A 14 6.63 -8.57 25.02
C ILE A 14 5.15 -8.24 25.26
N LEU A 15 4.26 -9.23 25.15
CA LEU A 15 2.84 -9.06 25.44
C LEU A 15 2.61 -8.78 26.93
N PHE A 16 3.24 -9.56 27.80
CA PHE A 16 3.15 -9.40 29.25
C PHE A 16 3.62 -8.01 29.69
N ALA A 17 4.77 -7.54 29.20
CA ALA A 17 5.28 -6.21 29.51
C ALA A 17 4.35 -5.07 29.04
N ARG A 18 3.63 -5.25 27.92
CA ARG A 18 2.64 -4.30 27.42
C ARG A 18 1.40 -4.28 28.30
N ASP A 19 0.85 -5.47 28.57
CA ASP A 19 -0.44 -5.65 29.21
C ASP A 19 -0.41 -5.22 30.68
N LEU A 20 0.71 -5.45 31.36
CA LEU A 20 0.93 -5.05 32.75
C LEU A 20 0.69 -3.55 33.02
N TYR A 21 0.85 -2.70 32.00
CA TYR A 21 0.68 -1.25 32.11
C TYR A 21 -0.35 -0.68 31.13
N GLY A 22 -1.12 -1.53 30.44
CA GLY A 22 -2.12 -1.09 29.47
C GLY A 22 -1.57 -0.20 28.34
N LEU A 23 -0.30 -0.38 27.96
CA LEU A 23 0.35 0.51 26.99
C LEU A 23 -0.07 0.19 25.55
N SER A 24 -0.22 1.22 24.72
CA SER A 24 -0.23 1.01 23.27
C SER A 24 1.14 0.57 22.77
N TRP A 25 1.17 -0.06 21.59
CA TRP A 25 2.44 -0.48 20.97
C TRP A 25 3.40 0.69 20.69
N ARG A 26 2.87 1.89 20.41
CA ARG A 26 3.70 3.09 20.18
C ARG A 26 4.34 3.59 21.46
N GLU A 27 3.57 3.63 22.56
CA GLU A 27 4.08 4.05 23.87
C GLU A 27 5.14 3.08 24.38
N MET A 28 4.91 1.76 24.23
CA MET A 28 5.89 0.75 24.61
C MET A 28 7.21 0.91 23.81
N ALA A 29 7.11 1.12 22.49
CA ALA A 29 8.29 1.35 21.65
C ALA A 29 9.04 2.64 22.05
N SER A 30 8.32 3.72 22.33
CA SER A 30 8.88 4.99 22.81
C SER A 30 9.59 4.82 24.15
N LYS A 31 8.95 4.13 25.12
CA LYS A 31 9.49 3.85 26.45
C LYS A 31 10.79 3.04 26.38
N LEU A 32 10.88 2.10 25.45
CA LEU A 32 12.10 1.30 25.21
C LEU A 32 13.14 2.00 24.31
N ARG A 33 12.79 3.16 23.73
CA ARG A 33 13.59 3.92 22.74
C ARG A 33 13.98 3.05 21.54
N ILE A 34 13.00 2.37 20.96
CA ILE A 34 13.14 1.51 19.77
C ILE A 34 12.07 1.86 18.73
N GLY A 35 12.30 1.50 17.46
CA GLY A 35 11.29 1.66 16.41
C GLY A 35 10.12 0.70 16.62
N SER A 36 8.89 1.15 16.32
CA SER A 36 7.69 0.29 16.44
C SER A 36 7.74 -0.94 15.53
N SER A 37 8.39 -0.82 14.37
CA SER A 37 8.63 -1.97 13.48
C SER A 37 9.56 -3.01 14.12
N THR A 38 10.60 -2.57 14.83
CA THR A 38 11.51 -3.45 15.56
C THR A 38 10.79 -4.18 16.69
N LEU A 39 9.97 -3.47 17.47
CA LEU A 39 9.16 -4.10 18.52
C LEU A 39 8.19 -5.13 17.96
N ARG A 40 7.52 -4.81 16.84
CA ARG A 40 6.66 -5.75 16.11
C ARG A 40 7.41 -6.99 15.65
N ASP A 41 8.57 -6.81 15.01
CA ASP A 41 9.36 -7.95 14.52
C ASP A 41 9.86 -8.85 15.67
N TRP A 42 10.13 -8.31 16.86
CA TRP A 42 10.44 -9.11 18.05
C TRP A 42 9.22 -9.82 18.63
N ARG A 43 8.06 -9.14 18.70
CA ARG A 43 6.80 -9.75 19.13
C ARG A 43 6.41 -10.92 18.24
N ASP A 44 6.63 -10.79 16.94
CA ASP A 44 6.33 -11.83 15.95
C ASP A 44 7.46 -12.88 15.85
N GLU A 45 8.46 -12.81 16.73
CA GLU A 45 9.65 -13.68 16.81
C GLU A 45 10.45 -13.78 15.50
N LYS A 46 10.29 -12.80 14.60
CA LYS A 46 11.04 -12.72 13.34
C LYS A 46 12.54 -12.46 13.59
N TYR A 47 12.85 -11.74 14.65
CA TYR A 47 14.22 -11.48 15.10
C TYR A 47 14.36 -11.70 16.61
N LEU A 48 15.57 -12.06 17.03
CA LEU A 48 15.92 -12.16 18.45
C LEU A 48 16.08 -10.77 19.08
N VAL A 49 15.56 -10.60 20.29
CA VAL A 49 15.73 -9.40 21.12
C VAL A 49 17.18 -9.27 21.56
N HIS A 50 17.75 -8.06 21.50
CA HIS A 50 19.08 -7.82 22.06
C HIS A 50 19.07 -7.91 23.58
N TYR A 51 20.10 -8.51 24.18
CA TYR A 51 20.22 -8.66 25.63
C TYR A 51 20.11 -7.31 26.37
N ARG A 52 20.74 -6.26 25.83
CA ARG A 52 20.61 -4.89 26.37
C ARG A 52 19.16 -4.39 26.43
N ILE A 53 18.32 -4.82 25.50
CA ILE A 53 16.91 -4.42 25.44
C ILE A 53 16.08 -5.28 26.39
N PHE A 54 16.37 -6.58 26.51
CA PHE A 54 15.82 -7.41 27.58
C PHE A 54 16.07 -6.76 28.96
N CYS A 55 17.31 -6.34 29.25
CA CYS A 55 17.61 -5.63 30.50
C CYS A 55 16.83 -4.32 30.66
N LYS A 56 16.57 -3.58 29.57
CA LYS A 56 15.70 -2.39 29.61
C LYS A 56 14.25 -2.73 29.91
N ILE A 57 13.74 -3.82 29.32
CA ILE A 57 12.38 -4.31 29.60
C ILE A 57 12.28 -4.68 31.07
N VAL A 58 13.19 -5.50 31.61
CA VAL A 58 13.24 -5.84 33.04
C VAL A 58 13.34 -4.59 33.92
N LYS A 59 14.22 -3.65 33.58
CA LYS A 59 14.37 -2.41 34.35
C LYS A 59 13.09 -1.56 34.36
N ALA A 60 12.38 -1.50 33.24
CA ALA A 60 11.12 -0.77 33.12
C ALA A 60 9.95 -1.54 33.75
N PHE A 61 10.04 -2.88 33.79
CA PHE A 61 8.99 -3.82 34.14
C PHE A 61 9.58 -4.99 34.94
N PRO A 62 9.87 -4.81 36.25
CA PRO A 62 10.60 -5.80 37.06
C PRO A 62 9.95 -7.19 37.11
N GLN A 63 8.63 -7.28 36.94
CA GLN A 63 7.87 -8.53 36.87
C GLN A 63 8.28 -9.41 35.68
N CYS A 64 8.97 -8.84 34.69
CA CYS A 64 9.50 -9.59 33.55
C CYS A 64 10.80 -10.36 33.86
N GLU A 65 11.39 -10.20 35.06
CA GLU A 65 12.66 -10.87 35.39
C GLU A 65 12.55 -12.40 35.33
N GLY A 66 11.37 -12.95 35.61
CA GLY A 66 11.09 -14.39 35.48
C GLY A 66 11.35 -14.95 34.07
N PHE A 67 11.30 -14.13 33.03
CA PHE A 67 11.62 -14.57 31.66
C PHE A 67 13.11 -14.80 31.42
N ARG A 68 14.00 -14.41 32.36
CA ARG A 68 15.44 -14.70 32.26
C ARG A 68 15.71 -16.20 32.18
N THR A 69 14.97 -17.02 32.94
CA THR A 69 15.12 -18.49 32.94
C THR A 69 14.70 -19.13 31.61
N SER A 70 13.91 -18.41 30.81
CA SER A 70 13.51 -18.84 29.46
C SER A 70 14.56 -18.53 28.40
N ILE A 71 15.66 -17.85 28.75
CA ILE A 71 16.78 -17.59 27.83
C ILE A 71 17.71 -18.83 27.84
N ILE A 72 17.67 -19.59 26.75
CA ILE A 72 18.45 -20.83 26.58
C ILE A 72 19.86 -20.57 26.03
N GLY A 73 20.14 -19.35 25.58
CA GLY A 73 21.47 -19.00 25.09
C GLY A 73 21.57 -17.56 24.60
N LEU A 74 22.80 -17.17 24.28
CA LEU A 74 23.12 -15.87 23.69
C LEU A 74 23.80 -16.06 22.33
N LYS A 75 23.51 -15.16 21.40
CA LYS A 75 24.17 -15.09 20.09
C LYS A 75 24.82 -13.73 19.89
N GLU A 76 25.82 -13.69 19.03
CA GLU A 76 26.45 -12.44 18.61
C GLU A 76 25.43 -11.51 17.91
N ASP A 77 25.70 -10.20 17.92
CA ASP A 77 24.77 -9.20 17.39
C ASP A 77 24.56 -9.30 15.87
N ASN A 78 25.53 -9.88 15.16
CA ASN A 78 25.53 -10.18 13.73
C ASN A 78 24.92 -11.57 13.40
N TRP A 79 24.48 -12.36 14.38
CA TRP A 79 23.91 -13.68 14.13
C TRP A 79 22.69 -13.60 13.20
N GLY A 80 22.70 -14.41 12.14
CA GLY A 80 21.68 -14.40 11.08
C GLY A 80 21.80 -13.26 10.07
N ARG A 81 22.74 -12.31 10.26
CA ARG A 81 23.14 -11.36 9.21
C ARG A 81 24.24 -12.02 8.39
N GLN A 82 23.85 -12.81 7.38
CA GLN A 82 24.80 -13.14 6.32
C GLN A 82 25.36 -11.81 5.76
N PRO A 83 26.68 -11.70 5.51
CA PRO A 83 27.25 -10.52 4.88
C PRO A 83 26.65 -10.39 3.46
N GLY A 84 25.54 -9.65 3.36
CA GLY A 84 24.74 -9.47 2.15
C GLY A 84 25.47 -8.77 0.99
N GLY A 85 26.76 -8.47 1.16
CA GLY A 85 27.64 -7.92 0.13
C GLY A 85 28.23 -8.96 -0.83
N PHE A 86 28.33 -10.24 -0.46
CA PHE A 86 28.98 -11.23 -1.34
C PHE A 86 28.09 -11.71 -2.49
N ARG A 87 26.76 -11.83 -2.28
CA ARG A 87 25.82 -12.25 -3.33
C ARG A 87 25.37 -11.11 -4.25
N THR A 88 25.58 -9.85 -3.87
CA THR A 88 25.19 -8.69 -4.72
C THR A 88 26.11 -8.48 -5.91
N LYS A 89 27.36 -8.98 -5.87
CA LYS A 89 28.27 -8.89 -7.04
C LYS A 89 27.83 -9.74 -8.23
N GLN A 90 27.12 -10.86 -8.00
CA GLN A 90 26.70 -11.77 -9.07
C GLN A 90 25.36 -11.37 -9.73
N ASN A 91 24.54 -10.53 -9.08
CA ASN A 91 23.26 -10.07 -9.62
C ASN A 91 23.33 -8.59 -10.04
N SER A 92 24.28 -8.25 -10.91
CA SER A 92 24.46 -6.90 -11.48
C SER A 92 23.38 -6.49 -12.50
N ARG A 93 22.19 -7.09 -12.49
CA ARG A 93 21.08 -6.76 -13.42
C ARG A 93 20.34 -5.44 -13.10
N GLY A 94 20.73 -4.70 -12.06
CA GLY A 94 20.02 -3.48 -11.66
C GLY A 94 20.76 -2.16 -11.91
N PHE A 95 22.09 -2.16 -11.88
CA PHE A 95 22.90 -0.94 -11.81
C PHE A 95 23.90 -0.77 -12.96
N PHE A 96 24.22 -1.85 -13.68
CA PHE A 96 25.15 -1.86 -14.82
C PHE A 96 24.46 -2.11 -16.17
N ASP A 97 23.14 -1.94 -16.22
CA ASP A 97 22.37 -2.10 -17.46
C ASP A 97 22.77 -1.01 -18.47
N PRO A 98 23.26 -1.38 -19.68
CA PRO A 98 23.75 -0.42 -20.69
C PRO A 98 22.73 0.64 -21.07
N LYS A 99 21.42 0.36 -20.97
CA LYS A 99 20.37 1.34 -21.31
C LYS A 99 20.39 2.58 -20.41
N TYR A 100 21.03 2.52 -19.25
CA TYR A 100 21.15 3.63 -18.31
C TYR A 100 22.56 4.23 -18.26
N ALA A 101 23.45 3.90 -19.21
CA ALA A 101 24.84 4.36 -19.20
C ALA A 101 24.97 5.89 -19.11
N GLN A 102 24.14 6.64 -19.84
CA GLN A 102 24.09 8.10 -19.76
C GLN A 102 23.62 8.62 -18.38
N GLN A 103 22.72 7.88 -17.71
CA GLN A 103 22.20 8.24 -16.38
C GLN A 103 23.18 7.84 -15.27
N GLN A 104 23.94 6.77 -15.47
CA GLN A 104 24.98 6.32 -14.54
C GLN A 104 26.09 7.36 -14.37
N HIS A 105 26.47 8.10 -15.42
CA HIS A 105 27.48 9.15 -15.32
C HIS A 105 27.03 10.26 -14.35
N SER A 106 25.76 10.68 -14.44
CA SER A 106 25.14 11.64 -13.51
C SER A 106 24.98 11.07 -12.09
N TRP A 107 24.67 9.78 -11.94
CA TRP A 107 24.51 9.14 -10.64
C TRP A 107 25.84 8.92 -9.91
N LYS A 108 26.89 8.54 -10.63
CA LYS A 108 28.23 8.27 -10.06
C LYS A 108 28.96 9.55 -9.69
N SER A 109 28.87 10.61 -10.50
CA SER A 109 29.53 11.91 -10.25
C SER A 109 29.02 12.60 -8.97
N ASN A 110 27.77 12.36 -8.56
CA ASN A 110 27.14 13.01 -7.40
C ASN A 110 26.88 12.05 -6.22
N GLY A 111 27.75 11.06 -5.99
CA GLY A 111 27.70 10.23 -4.77
C GLY A 111 26.58 9.18 -4.72
N GLY A 112 26.15 8.66 -5.88
CA GLY A 112 25.22 7.53 -5.98
C GLY A 112 23.80 7.88 -5.52
N ARG A 113 23.50 7.69 -4.23
CA ARG A 113 22.17 7.95 -3.63
C ARG A 113 21.77 9.43 -3.74
N VAL A 114 22.72 10.34 -3.58
CA VAL A 114 22.46 11.79 -3.67
C VAL A 114 22.17 12.18 -5.12
N GLY A 115 22.99 11.73 -6.07
CA GLY A 115 22.73 11.89 -7.51
C GLY A 115 21.38 11.32 -7.95
N LEU A 116 21.00 10.14 -7.47
CA LEU A 116 19.69 9.55 -7.75
C LEU A 116 18.55 10.41 -7.19
N ARG A 117 18.66 10.88 -5.94
CA ARG A 117 17.66 11.77 -5.33
C ARG A 117 17.50 13.07 -6.12
N ASN A 118 18.61 13.69 -6.51
CA ASN A 118 18.62 14.91 -7.31
C ASN A 118 17.98 14.69 -8.68
N TRP A 119 18.30 13.57 -9.33
CA TRP A 119 17.66 13.20 -10.59
C TRP A 119 16.14 12.99 -10.44
N HIS A 120 15.68 12.35 -9.35
CA HIS A 120 14.25 12.24 -9.06
C HIS A 120 13.60 13.61 -8.89
N THR A 121 14.24 14.53 -8.16
CA THR A 121 13.74 15.91 -7.98
C THR A 121 13.66 16.65 -9.31
N GLN A 122 14.73 16.62 -10.12
CA GLN A 122 14.77 17.28 -11.42
C GLN A 122 13.76 16.69 -12.41
N MET A 123 13.61 15.37 -12.45
CA MET A 123 12.64 14.72 -13.33
C MET A 123 11.19 15.07 -12.94
N LYS A 124 10.88 15.13 -11.64
CA LYS A 124 9.56 15.57 -11.15
C LYS A 124 9.28 17.03 -11.50
N ALA A 125 10.28 17.91 -11.42
CA ALA A 125 10.13 19.33 -11.75
C ALA A 125 10.01 19.57 -13.25
N ASN A 126 10.94 19.01 -14.04
CA ASN A 126 11.12 19.37 -15.44
C ASN A 126 10.31 18.50 -16.40
N LYS A 127 10.08 17.22 -16.06
CA LYS A 127 9.44 16.23 -16.94
C LYS A 127 8.49 15.30 -16.16
N PRO A 128 7.49 15.84 -15.43
CA PRO A 128 6.67 15.05 -14.51
C PRO A 128 5.93 13.90 -15.21
N GLY A 129 5.32 14.13 -16.38
CA GLY A 129 4.63 13.06 -17.12
C GLY A 129 5.56 11.88 -17.47
N LYS A 130 6.74 12.17 -18.05
CA LYS A 130 7.74 11.16 -18.39
C LYS A 130 8.28 10.45 -17.15
N TYR A 131 8.45 11.18 -16.05
CA TYR A 131 8.86 10.61 -14.77
C TYR A 131 7.83 9.58 -14.27
N HIS A 132 6.55 9.94 -14.26
CA HIS A 132 5.48 9.07 -13.80
C HIS A 132 5.28 7.85 -14.70
N GLN A 133 5.32 8.02 -16.03
CA GLN A 133 5.28 6.92 -16.99
C GLN A 133 6.43 5.93 -16.77
N MET A 134 7.66 6.42 -16.59
CA MET A 134 8.80 5.56 -16.33
C MET A 134 8.69 4.84 -14.96
N GLN A 135 8.15 5.48 -13.93
CA GLN A 135 7.84 4.80 -12.67
C GLN A 135 6.78 3.73 -12.87
N GLN A 136 5.75 3.99 -13.69
CA GLN A 136 4.72 3.01 -14.04
C GLN A 136 5.32 1.82 -14.77
N GLU A 137 6.20 2.01 -15.76
CA GLU A 137 6.85 0.90 -16.46
C GLU A 137 7.74 0.07 -15.53
N LYS A 138 8.44 0.72 -14.59
CA LYS A 138 9.24 0.03 -13.57
C LYS A 138 8.33 -0.78 -12.64
N LEU A 139 7.24 -0.16 -12.16
CA LEU A 139 6.23 -0.85 -11.36
C LEU A 139 5.66 -2.03 -12.15
N LYS A 140 5.29 -1.83 -13.42
CA LYS A 140 4.75 -2.86 -14.29
C LYS A 140 5.68 -4.07 -14.46
N LYS A 141 6.99 -3.82 -14.50
CA LYS A 141 8.03 -4.86 -14.57
C LYS A 141 8.29 -5.53 -13.22
N SER A 142 8.17 -4.80 -12.11
CA SER A 142 8.44 -5.30 -10.76
C SER A 142 7.25 -6.00 -10.11
N LEU A 143 6.04 -5.55 -10.44
CA LEU A 143 4.80 -6.08 -9.92
C LEU A 143 4.51 -7.36 -10.70
N GLN A 144 4.38 -8.45 -9.95
CA GLN A 144 3.95 -9.72 -10.50
C GLN A 144 2.49 -9.57 -10.88
N TYR A 145 2.20 -9.16 -12.12
CA TYR A 145 0.88 -9.34 -12.69
C TYR A 145 0.59 -10.83 -12.73
N LYS A 146 -0.34 -11.28 -11.88
CA LYS A 146 -0.60 -12.70 -11.66
C LYS A 146 -1.68 -13.24 -12.57
N TYR A 147 -2.54 -12.35 -13.10
CA TYR A 147 -3.73 -12.70 -13.84
C TYR A 147 -3.69 -12.09 -15.25
N LYS A 148 -4.28 -12.79 -16.22
CA LYS A 148 -4.32 -12.38 -17.63
C LYS A 148 -5.70 -12.65 -18.20
N TYR A 149 -6.27 -11.68 -18.91
CA TYR A 149 -7.55 -11.78 -19.61
C TYR A 149 -7.55 -10.88 -20.85
N HIS A 150 -7.99 -11.41 -22.01
CA HIS A 150 -7.90 -10.76 -23.33
C HIS A 150 -6.58 -10.02 -23.61
N ASN A 151 -5.44 -10.66 -23.35
CA ASN A 151 -4.09 -10.08 -23.50
C ASN A 151 -3.73 -8.90 -22.58
N GLN A 152 -4.66 -8.44 -21.74
CA GLN A 152 -4.40 -7.51 -20.64
C GLN A 152 -3.98 -8.28 -19.38
N LYS A 153 -3.09 -7.68 -18.59
CA LYS A 153 -2.60 -8.25 -17.33
C LYS A 153 -3.15 -7.47 -16.14
N TYR A 154 -3.53 -8.18 -15.07
CA TYR A 154 -4.12 -7.64 -13.85
C TYR A 154 -3.32 -8.02 -12.60
N ARG A 155 -3.26 -7.14 -11.59
CA ARG A 155 -2.39 -7.32 -10.42
C ARG A 155 -2.98 -8.31 -9.42
N ASN A 156 -4.29 -8.27 -9.26
CA ASN A 156 -5.00 -9.09 -8.31
C ASN A 156 -6.31 -9.65 -8.90
N ILE A 157 -6.89 -10.64 -8.19
CA ILE A 157 -8.10 -11.33 -8.65
C ILE A 157 -9.33 -10.41 -8.67
N LEU A 158 -9.38 -9.41 -7.78
CA LEU A 158 -10.51 -8.49 -7.73
C LEU A 158 -10.54 -7.59 -8.97
N GLU A 159 -9.38 -7.08 -9.39
CA GLU A 159 -9.23 -6.35 -10.66
C GLU A 159 -9.61 -7.23 -11.85
N LEU A 160 -9.17 -8.50 -11.88
CA LEU A 160 -9.57 -9.43 -12.94
C LEU A 160 -11.09 -9.57 -13.00
N ASN A 161 -11.74 -9.84 -11.87
CA ASN A 161 -13.19 -10.04 -11.80
C ASN A 161 -13.95 -8.79 -12.28
N VAL A 162 -13.49 -7.59 -11.90
CA VAL A 162 -14.09 -6.33 -12.37
C VAL A 162 -13.94 -6.18 -13.88
N ALA A 163 -12.77 -6.49 -14.44
CA ALA A 163 -12.53 -6.44 -15.87
C ALA A 163 -13.38 -7.46 -16.65
N GLU A 164 -13.54 -8.68 -16.14
CA GLU A 164 -14.43 -9.69 -16.71
C GLU A 164 -15.87 -9.19 -16.73
N ILE A 165 -16.37 -8.65 -15.62
CA ILE A 165 -17.72 -8.09 -15.54
C ILE A 165 -17.92 -6.97 -16.56
N PHE A 166 -16.95 -6.06 -16.72
CA PHE A 166 -17.06 -5.00 -17.71
C PHE A 166 -17.07 -5.53 -19.15
N THR A 167 -16.17 -6.46 -19.48
CA THR A 167 -16.12 -7.08 -20.81
C THR A 167 -17.40 -7.86 -21.14
N GLU A 168 -17.90 -8.67 -20.20
CA GLU A 168 -19.15 -9.43 -20.33
C GLU A 168 -20.36 -8.52 -20.59
N ASN A 169 -20.31 -7.27 -20.11
CA ASN A 169 -21.38 -6.29 -20.23
C ASN A 169 -21.17 -5.27 -21.37
N ASP A 170 -20.15 -5.44 -22.20
CA ASP A 170 -19.74 -4.50 -23.27
C ASP A 170 -19.53 -3.07 -22.76
N ILE A 171 -18.91 -2.94 -21.58
CA ILE A 171 -18.57 -1.66 -20.97
C ILE A 171 -17.14 -1.32 -21.35
N ARG A 172 -16.95 -0.16 -21.99
CA ARG A 172 -15.62 0.36 -22.31
C ARG A 172 -14.95 0.89 -21.05
N PHE A 173 -13.72 0.48 -20.81
CA PHE A 173 -12.92 0.94 -19.68
C PHE A 173 -11.45 1.06 -20.06
N GLU A 174 -10.72 1.87 -19.30
CA GLU A 174 -9.27 1.93 -19.37
C GLU A 174 -8.64 1.46 -18.06
N TYR A 175 -7.78 0.44 -18.14
CA TYR A 175 -7.09 -0.14 -16.99
C TYR A 175 -5.76 0.58 -16.72
N GLU A 176 -5.54 1.03 -15.47
CA GLU A 176 -4.38 1.82 -15.05
C GLU A 176 -4.10 3.05 -15.94
N HIS A 177 -5.16 3.75 -16.37
CA HIS A 177 -5.01 4.99 -17.13
C HIS A 177 -4.38 6.09 -16.25
N MET A 178 -3.40 6.82 -16.79
CA MET A 178 -2.73 7.87 -16.04
C MET A 178 -3.48 9.18 -16.16
N ILE A 179 -4.09 9.62 -15.07
CA ILE A 179 -4.83 10.88 -14.99
C ILE A 179 -4.05 11.93 -14.20
N LYS A 180 -4.24 13.20 -14.56
CA LYS A 180 -3.68 14.35 -13.84
C LYS A 180 -4.79 15.05 -13.06
N CYS A 181 -4.70 15.03 -11.74
CA CYS A 181 -5.66 15.64 -10.82
C CYS A 181 -4.94 16.60 -9.88
N GLU A 182 -5.38 17.86 -9.79
CA GLU A 182 -4.80 18.86 -8.87
C GLU A 182 -3.26 18.96 -8.99
N GLY A 183 -2.73 18.91 -10.22
CA GLY A 183 -1.29 18.95 -10.48
C GLY A 183 -0.52 17.66 -10.15
N LYS A 184 -1.18 16.63 -9.62
CA LYS A 184 -0.59 15.31 -9.30
C LYS A 184 -1.04 14.27 -10.32
N PHE A 185 -0.21 13.25 -10.52
CA PHE A 185 -0.54 12.11 -11.38
C PHE A 185 -1.03 10.93 -10.54
N TYR A 186 -2.17 10.37 -10.95
CA TYR A 186 -2.78 9.18 -10.35
C TYR A 186 -2.92 8.08 -11.39
N LEU A 187 -2.97 6.85 -10.87
CA LEU A 187 -3.22 5.63 -11.63
C LEU A 187 -4.38 4.92 -10.91
N PRO A 188 -5.64 5.30 -11.21
CA PRO A 188 -6.81 4.51 -10.83
C PRO A 188 -6.70 3.09 -11.41
N ASP A 189 -7.38 2.13 -10.79
CA ASP A 189 -7.39 0.76 -11.30
C ASP A 189 -8.19 0.70 -12.61
N PHE A 190 -9.35 1.37 -12.66
CA PHE A 190 -10.14 1.53 -13.88
C PHE A 190 -10.68 2.97 -14.03
N THR A 191 -10.78 3.42 -15.28
CA THR A 191 -11.45 4.67 -15.66
C THR A 191 -12.53 4.37 -16.70
N LEU A 192 -13.76 4.85 -16.45
CA LEU A 192 -14.92 4.70 -17.33
C LEU A 192 -15.53 6.08 -17.51
N ASP A 193 -15.20 6.75 -18.62
CA ASP A 193 -15.59 8.13 -18.88
C ASP A 193 -15.29 9.07 -17.68
N ASN A 194 -16.32 9.52 -16.97
CA ASN A 194 -16.21 10.40 -15.80
C ASN A 194 -16.25 9.66 -14.44
N VAL A 195 -16.19 8.32 -14.45
CA VAL A 195 -16.21 7.47 -13.26
C VAL A 195 -14.85 6.81 -13.06
N ILE A 196 -14.36 6.83 -11.82
CA ILE A 196 -13.16 6.11 -11.39
C ILE A 196 -13.53 4.87 -10.60
N LEU A 197 -12.82 3.76 -10.80
CA LEU A 197 -12.86 2.63 -9.89
C LEU A 197 -11.50 2.35 -9.24
N GLU A 198 -11.57 2.02 -7.95
CA GLU A 198 -10.45 1.61 -7.11
C GLU A 198 -10.78 0.26 -6.46
N CYS A 199 -9.97 -0.75 -6.74
CA CYS A 199 -10.08 -2.08 -6.17
C CYS A 199 -9.24 -2.17 -4.89
N THR A 200 -9.83 -2.61 -3.78
CA THR A 200 -9.09 -2.80 -2.54
C THR A 200 -9.62 -3.96 -1.71
N TYR A 201 -8.72 -4.77 -1.17
CA TYR A 201 -9.04 -5.78 -0.15
C TYR A 201 -8.02 -5.72 0.99
N TRP A 202 -7.48 -4.53 1.26
CA TRP A 202 -6.45 -4.34 2.27
C TRP A 202 -7.03 -4.52 3.68
N HIS A 203 -6.31 -5.26 4.53
CA HIS A 203 -6.78 -5.66 5.86
C HIS A 203 -6.74 -4.51 6.89
N ASP A 204 -5.83 -3.55 6.73
CA ASP A 204 -5.81 -2.32 7.52
C ASP A 204 -6.74 -1.29 6.84
N VAL A 205 -8.04 -1.49 7.06
CA VAL A 205 -9.11 -0.75 6.40
C VAL A 205 -9.03 0.74 6.73
N GLU A 206 -8.75 1.10 7.99
CA GLU A 206 -8.63 2.51 8.41
C GLU A 206 -7.46 3.23 7.75
N GLN A 207 -6.28 2.61 7.67
CA GLN A 207 -5.17 3.21 6.95
C GLN A 207 -5.52 3.38 5.48
N ARG A 208 -6.08 2.35 4.83
CA ARG A 208 -6.40 2.41 3.41
C ARG A 208 -7.48 3.42 3.09
N ALA A 209 -8.54 3.49 3.89
CA ALA A 209 -9.63 4.43 3.68
C ALA A 209 -9.13 5.88 3.71
N ARG A 210 -8.17 6.21 4.59
CA ARG A 210 -7.55 7.54 4.61
C ARG A 210 -6.78 7.85 3.34
N GLU A 211 -6.02 6.89 2.82
CA GLU A 211 -5.30 7.04 1.54
C GLU A 211 -6.26 7.20 0.36
N LEU A 212 -7.33 6.38 0.32
CA LEU A 212 -8.35 6.44 -0.73
C LEU A 212 -9.10 7.76 -0.69
N ARG A 213 -9.46 8.27 0.49
CA ARG A 213 -10.17 9.55 0.63
C ARG A 213 -9.41 10.70 -0.03
N GLN A 214 -8.10 10.77 0.17
CA GLN A 214 -7.27 11.79 -0.49
C GLN A 214 -7.27 11.67 -2.02
N LYS A 215 -7.33 10.45 -2.56
CA LYS A 215 -7.44 10.22 -4.01
C LYS A 215 -8.82 10.64 -4.52
N ILE A 216 -9.88 10.18 -3.85
CA ILE A 216 -11.29 10.48 -4.16
C ILE A 216 -11.53 11.99 -4.20
N GLU A 217 -11.06 12.74 -3.20
CA GLU A 217 -11.19 14.19 -3.17
C GLU A 217 -10.48 14.86 -4.36
N ALA A 218 -9.29 14.37 -4.72
CA ALA A 218 -8.56 14.87 -5.89
C ALA A 218 -9.29 14.56 -7.19
N TYR A 219 -9.89 13.37 -7.32
CA TYR A 219 -10.71 12.99 -8.47
C TYR A 219 -11.94 13.90 -8.59
N ALA A 220 -12.68 14.09 -7.50
CA ALA A 220 -13.86 14.96 -7.48
C ALA A 220 -13.54 16.40 -7.89
N LYS A 221 -12.45 16.97 -7.35
CA LYS A 221 -11.98 18.32 -7.73
C LYS A 221 -11.57 18.44 -9.20
N SER A 222 -11.16 17.32 -9.80
CA SER A 222 -10.74 17.27 -11.21
C SER A 222 -11.89 16.95 -12.16
N GLY A 223 -13.14 16.96 -11.68
CA GLY A 223 -14.34 16.80 -12.51
C GLY A 223 -14.84 15.36 -12.66
N PHE A 224 -14.25 14.38 -11.98
CA PHE A 224 -14.81 13.03 -11.97
C PHE A 224 -16.13 13.01 -11.19
N SER A 225 -17.17 12.52 -11.84
CA SER A 225 -18.54 12.53 -11.33
C SER A 225 -18.70 11.61 -10.13
N LYS A 226 -17.90 10.53 -10.07
CA LYS A 226 -18.00 9.52 -9.02
C LYS A 226 -16.75 8.66 -8.92
N THR A 227 -16.49 8.16 -7.71
CA THR A 227 -15.56 7.05 -7.49
C THR A 227 -16.30 5.83 -6.96
N ILE A 228 -16.04 4.65 -7.51
CA ILE A 228 -16.54 3.38 -6.97
C ILE A 228 -15.37 2.63 -6.36
N VAL A 229 -15.47 2.31 -5.08
CA VAL A 229 -14.49 1.46 -4.40
C VAL A 229 -15.02 0.04 -4.41
N VAL A 230 -14.35 -0.84 -5.13
CA VAL A 230 -14.69 -2.27 -5.17
C VAL A 230 -13.86 -2.99 -4.11
N THR A 231 -14.51 -3.70 -3.21
CA THR A 231 -13.86 -4.46 -2.11
C THR A 231 -14.46 -5.84 -1.93
N ILE A 232 -13.98 -6.60 -0.95
CA ILE A 232 -14.57 -7.89 -0.59
C ILE A 232 -15.64 -7.70 0.49
N GLN A 233 -16.61 -8.62 0.53
CA GLN A 233 -17.76 -8.54 1.46
C GLN A 233 -17.35 -8.29 2.91
N LYS A 234 -16.24 -8.92 3.35
CA LYS A 234 -15.66 -8.75 4.69
C LYS A 234 -15.39 -7.29 5.07
N TYR A 235 -14.97 -6.44 4.12
CA TYR A 235 -14.57 -5.06 4.39
C TYR A 235 -15.56 -4.01 3.88
N LYS A 236 -16.59 -4.42 3.12
CA LYS A 236 -17.60 -3.52 2.52
C LYS A 236 -18.17 -2.55 3.55
N HIS A 237 -18.71 -3.06 4.66
CA HIS A 237 -19.36 -2.20 5.65
C HIS A 237 -18.40 -1.16 6.24
N GLU A 238 -17.18 -1.57 6.59
CA GLU A 238 -16.21 -0.68 7.23
C GLU A 238 -15.71 0.40 6.27
N TYR A 239 -15.41 0.05 5.01
CA TYR A 239 -15.11 1.04 3.98
C TYR A 239 -16.29 1.98 3.73
N SER A 240 -17.54 1.48 3.66
CA SER A 240 -18.73 2.33 3.51
C SER A 240 -18.84 3.36 4.62
N ARG A 241 -18.65 2.94 5.88
CA ARG A 241 -18.67 3.84 7.04
C ARG A 241 -17.55 4.87 6.97
N LEU A 242 -16.34 4.45 6.65
CA LEU A 242 -15.16 5.32 6.62
C LEU A 242 -15.10 6.22 5.38
N LEU A 243 -15.79 5.90 4.30
CA LEU A 243 -15.85 6.72 3.08
C LEU A 243 -17.19 7.45 2.94
N GLN A 244 -18.05 7.38 3.95
CA GLN A 244 -19.33 8.10 3.99
C GLN A 244 -19.11 9.61 3.83
N GLY A 245 -20.00 10.26 3.08
CA GLY A 245 -19.94 11.70 2.79
C GLY A 245 -18.91 12.10 1.73
N SER A 246 -18.11 11.14 1.23
CA SER A 246 -17.30 11.34 0.03
C SER A 246 -18.13 11.08 -1.21
N ASN A 247 -17.69 11.57 -2.37
CA ASN A 247 -18.33 11.26 -3.66
C ASN A 247 -18.02 9.82 -4.11
N THR A 248 -18.44 8.84 -3.30
CA THR A 248 -18.00 7.46 -3.40
C THR A 248 -19.11 6.48 -3.09
N VAL A 249 -19.11 5.34 -3.80
CA VAL A 249 -19.91 4.17 -3.45
C VAL A 249 -18.97 2.99 -3.25
N VAL A 250 -19.21 2.21 -2.20
CA VAL A 250 -18.43 1.02 -1.87
C VAL A 250 -19.27 -0.22 -2.17
N ILE A 251 -18.77 -1.09 -3.04
CA ILE A 251 -19.46 -2.30 -3.49
C ILE A 251 -18.49 -3.49 -3.52
N THR A 252 -19.01 -4.70 -3.72
CA THR A 252 -18.24 -5.89 -4.10
C THR A 252 -18.30 -6.16 -5.60
N SER A 253 -17.54 -7.15 -6.07
CA SER A 253 -17.66 -7.66 -7.44
C SER A 253 -19.05 -8.24 -7.73
N GLU A 254 -19.66 -8.88 -6.73
CA GLU A 254 -21.00 -9.46 -6.85
C GLU A 254 -22.06 -8.36 -6.97
N ASP A 255 -22.00 -7.33 -6.11
CA ASP A 255 -22.85 -6.14 -6.25
C ASP A 255 -22.70 -5.51 -7.65
N LEU A 256 -21.46 -5.37 -8.13
CA LEU A 256 -21.20 -4.80 -9.46
C LEU A 256 -21.84 -5.64 -10.56
N ARG A 257 -21.73 -6.97 -10.46
CA ARG A 257 -22.33 -7.90 -11.41
C ARG A 257 -23.86 -7.83 -11.37
N GLU A 258 -24.47 -7.75 -10.20
CA GLU A 258 -25.93 -7.60 -10.07
C GLU A 258 -26.41 -6.27 -10.67
N ILE A 259 -25.70 -5.18 -10.39
CA ILE A 259 -25.99 -3.86 -10.94
C ILE A 259 -25.97 -3.86 -12.48
N LEU A 260 -24.99 -4.54 -13.07
CA LEU A 260 -24.78 -4.54 -14.53
C LEU A 260 -25.57 -5.64 -15.27
N GLY A 261 -25.78 -6.79 -14.63
CA GLY A 261 -26.54 -7.93 -15.16
C GLY A 261 -28.06 -7.76 -15.06
N GLY A 262 -28.54 -6.75 -14.32
CA GLY A 262 -29.95 -6.60 -13.99
C GLY A 262 -30.89 -6.13 -15.10
N ARG A 263 -30.48 -5.35 -16.13
CA ARG A 263 -31.41 -4.79 -17.15
C ARG A 263 -30.77 -4.44 -18.50
N THR A 264 -31.61 -4.53 -19.54
CA THR A 264 -31.45 -3.98 -20.90
C THR A 264 -30.99 -2.51 -20.89
N TRP A 265 -30.31 -2.08 -21.96
CA TRP A 265 -29.60 -0.80 -22.14
C TRP A 265 -30.29 0.45 -21.58
N ALA A 266 -31.63 0.55 -21.62
CA ALA A 266 -32.41 1.67 -21.07
C ALA A 266 -32.36 1.80 -19.52
N GLY A 267 -32.01 0.73 -18.79
CA GLY A 267 -31.81 0.76 -17.34
C GLY A 267 -30.44 1.28 -16.91
N ARG A 268 -29.44 1.26 -17.80
CA ARG A 268 -28.05 1.64 -17.50
C ARG A 268 -27.88 3.15 -17.29
N GLU A 269 -28.54 3.98 -18.12
CA GLU A 269 -28.55 5.43 -17.92
C GLU A 269 -29.31 5.84 -16.66
N SER A 270 -30.43 5.18 -16.35
CA SER A 270 -31.20 5.45 -15.14
C SER A 270 -30.39 5.15 -13.87
N LEU A 271 -29.52 4.13 -13.87
CA LEU A 271 -28.72 3.76 -12.71
C LEU A 271 -27.46 4.62 -12.51
N LEU A 272 -26.82 5.06 -13.60
CA LEU A 272 -25.81 6.14 -13.53
C LEU A 272 -26.43 7.46 -13.03
N ASN A 273 -27.71 7.69 -13.33
CA ASN A 273 -28.46 8.88 -12.92
C ASN A 273 -29.24 8.78 -11.58
N SER A 274 -29.48 7.56 -11.05
CA SER A 274 -30.27 7.32 -9.81
C SER A 274 -29.43 7.18 -8.55
N LEU A 275 -28.11 7.16 -8.72
CA LEU A 275 -27.17 7.45 -7.66
C LEU A 275 -27.41 8.90 -7.18
N PRO A 276 -27.44 9.18 -5.86
CA PRO A 276 -27.96 10.44 -5.32
C PRO A 276 -27.29 11.64 -5.98
N LYS A 277 -28.09 12.43 -6.71
CA LYS A 277 -27.65 13.68 -7.33
C LYS A 277 -27.32 14.66 -6.21
N LEU A 278 -26.04 14.96 -6.03
CA LEU A 278 -25.62 16.15 -5.29
C LEU A 278 -25.84 17.36 -6.19
N SER A 279 -26.60 18.33 -5.65
CA SER A 279 -26.93 19.63 -6.24
C SER A 279 -25.77 20.21 -7.05
N THR A 280 -26.01 20.40 -8.34
CA THR A 280 -25.17 21.20 -9.24
C THR A 280 -25.72 22.61 -9.28
N ASP A 281 -25.67 23.32 -8.14
CA ASP A 281 -25.73 24.78 -8.13
C ASP A 281 -24.35 25.33 -7.83
N ARG A 282 -23.50 25.40 -8.87
CA ARG A 282 -22.49 26.46 -8.97
C ARG A 282 -22.36 26.90 -10.42
N ALA A 283 -22.71 28.17 -10.62
CA ALA A 283 -22.52 28.93 -11.85
C ALA A 283 -21.05 28.88 -12.33
N PRO A 284 -20.81 29.00 -13.65
CA PRO A 284 -19.46 29.08 -14.19
C PRO A 284 -18.76 30.35 -13.67
N ALA A 285 -17.58 30.16 -13.07
CA ALA A 285 -16.67 31.26 -12.80
C ALA A 285 -16.09 31.76 -14.12
N SER A 286 -16.23 33.06 -14.35
CA SER A 286 -15.51 33.84 -15.37
C SER A 286 -14.08 34.09 -14.93
#